data_AF-A0A4Z0FSX3-F1
#
_entry.id   AF-A0A4Z0FSX3-F1
#
_cell.length_a   1.000
_cell.length_b   1.000
_cell.length_c   1.000
_cell.angle_alpha   90.00
_cell.angle_beta   90.00
_cell.angle_gamma   90.00
#
_symmetry.space_group_name_H-M   'P 1'
#
loop_
_entity.id
_entity.type
_entity.pdbx_description
1 polymer ?
#
loop_
_entity_poly.entity_id
_entity_poly.type
_entity_poly.pdbx_seq_one_letter_code
_entity_poly.pdbx_strand_id
1 'polypeptide(L)' 'MPAPAARVGDPTGHPGTIGPPGVPTVLIGGKPAATVGTPHICAAPPT' A
#
# COMPACT_ATOMS: atom_id res chain seq x y z
N MET A 1 -19.06 4.42 -8.05
CA MET A 1 -18.10 5.42 -7.52
C MET A 1 -16.69 4.97 -7.90
N PRO A 2 -15.77 5.86 -8.26
CA PRO A 2 -14.37 5.49 -8.47
C PRO A 2 -13.76 4.96 -7.16
N ALA A 3 -12.79 4.05 -7.27
CA ALA A 3 -12.08 3.52 -6.12
C ALA A 3 -11.24 4.62 -5.44
N PRO A 4 -11.04 4.58 -4.10
CA PRO A 4 -10.13 5.48 -3.42
C PRO A 4 -8.68 5.23 -3.87
N ALA A 5 -7.85 6.27 -3.82
CA ALA A 5 -6.44 6.17 -4.17
C ALA A 5 -5.66 5.37 -3.11
N ALA A 6 -4.81 4.45 -3.57
CA ALA A 6 -4.06 3.53 -2.72
C ALA A 6 -2.82 4.19 -2.09
N ARG A 7 -2.49 3.77 -0.87
CA ARG A 7 -1.42 4.33 -0.02
C ARG A 7 -0.69 3.24 0.74
N VAL A 8 0.50 3.58 1.24
CA VAL A 8 1.23 2.71 2.16
C VAL A 8 0.35 2.37 3.37
N GLY A 9 0.29 1.08 3.69
CA GLY A 9 -0.50 0.50 4.77
C GLY A 9 -1.98 0.26 4.45
N ASP A 10 -2.48 0.62 3.25
CA ASP A 10 -3.84 0.22 2.85
C ASP A 10 -3.89 -1.32 2.68
N PRO A 11 -5.02 -1.96 3.04
CA PRO A 11 -5.18 -3.40 2.91
C PRO A 11 -5.23 -3.82 1.44
N THR A 12 -4.80 -5.04 1.17
CA THR A 12 -4.90 -5.65 -0.17
C THR A 12 -5.92 -6.78 -0.20
N GLY A 13 -6.20 -7.35 -1.39
CA GLY A 13 -7.12 -8.48 -1.53
C GLY A 13 -6.64 -9.79 -0.88
N HIS A 14 -5.36 -9.88 -0.50
CA HIS A 14 -4.78 -10.96 0.30
C HIS A 14 -4.44 -10.43 1.72
N PRO A 15 -4.38 -11.29 2.76
CA PRO A 15 -3.84 -10.91 4.07
C PRO A 15 -2.50 -10.18 3.99
N GLY A 16 -2.53 -8.89 4.34
CA GLY A 16 -1.38 -8.00 4.24
C GLY A 16 -1.77 -6.61 3.77
N THR A 17 -0.76 -5.79 3.54
CA THR A 17 -0.92 -4.37 3.19
C THR A 17 0.04 -3.93 2.10
N ILE A 18 -0.22 -2.78 1.51
CA ILE A 18 0.75 -2.09 0.67
C ILE A 18 1.96 -1.68 1.54
N GLY A 19 3.14 -2.15 1.19
CA GLY A 19 4.38 -1.92 1.90
C GLY A 19 5.07 -0.60 1.54
N PRO A 20 6.15 -0.27 2.27
CA PRO A 20 7.02 0.87 1.94
C PRO A 20 7.84 0.62 0.67
N PRO A 21 8.42 1.66 0.04
CA PRO A 21 8.46 3.04 0.53
C PRO A 21 7.27 3.92 0.12
N GLY A 22 6.52 3.55 -0.93
CA GLY A 22 5.63 4.50 -1.61
C GLY A 22 6.38 5.75 -2.08
N VAL A 23 5.66 6.87 -2.31
CA VAL A 23 6.26 8.17 -2.64
C VAL A 23 6.15 9.11 -1.43
N PRO A 24 7.24 9.35 -0.66
CA PRO A 24 7.16 10.06 0.61
C PRO A 24 6.84 11.56 0.49
N THR A 25 7.02 12.14 -0.70
CA THR A 25 6.70 13.55 -1.00
C THR A 25 5.28 13.75 -1.54
N VAL A 26 4.59 12.68 -1.93
CA VAL A 26 3.23 12.73 -2.48
C VAL A 26 2.30 12.05 -1.48
N LEU A 27 1.60 12.86 -0.70
CA LEU A 27 0.78 12.37 0.41
C LEU A 27 -0.71 12.33 0.04
N ILE A 28 -1.36 11.22 0.36
CA ILE A 28 -2.81 11.05 0.22
C ILE A 28 -3.35 10.73 1.62
N GLY A 29 -4.18 11.61 2.18
CA GLY A 29 -4.65 11.47 3.56
C GLY A 29 -3.51 11.32 4.58
N GLY A 30 -2.39 12.03 4.37
CA GLY A 30 -1.23 12.04 5.26
C GLY A 30 -0.27 10.85 5.16
N LYS A 31 -0.51 9.89 4.25
CA LYS A 31 0.38 8.74 4.02
C LYS A 31 1.02 8.79 2.63
N PRO A 32 2.22 8.21 2.43
CA PRO A 32 2.85 8.11 1.11
C PRO A 32 1.94 7.42 0.10
N ALA A 33 1.82 8.00 -1.11
CA ALA A 33 1.06 7.42 -2.21
C ALA A 33 1.68 6.12 -2.70
N ALA A 34 0.85 5.12 -3.01
CA ALA A 34 1.30 3.89 -3.64
C ALA A 34 1.44 4.11 -5.17
N THR A 35 2.47 3.51 -5.76
CA THR A 35 2.69 3.48 -7.21
C THR A 35 2.87 2.04 -7.68
N VAL A 36 2.82 1.84 -9.00
CA VAL A 36 3.15 0.54 -9.61
C VAL A 36 4.56 0.12 -9.16
N GLY A 37 4.67 -1.10 -8.65
CA GLY A 37 5.90 -1.64 -8.09
C GLY A 37 6.06 -1.47 -6.57
N THR A 38 5.15 -0.75 -5.90
CA THR A 38 5.11 -0.75 -4.42
C THR A 38 4.85 -2.18 -3.94
N PRO A 39 5.67 -2.73 -3.04
CA PRO A 39 5.54 -4.13 -2.66
C PRO A 39 4.27 -4.37 -1.86
N HIS A 40 3.63 -5.52 -2.03
CA HIS A 40 2.71 -6.05 -1.04
C HIS A 40 3.52 -6.71 0.08
N ILE A 41 3.24 -6.37 1.34
CA ILE A 41 3.75 -7.13 2.48
C ILE A 41 2.68 -8.13 2.89
N CYS A 42 2.96 -9.40 2.59
CA CYS A 42 2.12 -10.51 2.99
C CYS A 42 2.17 -10.70 4.52
N ALA A 43 1.02 -10.94 5.14
CA ALA A 43 0.93 -11.29 6.55
C ALA A 43 0.94 -12.81 6.80
N ALA A 44 1.02 -13.63 5.74
CA ALA A 44 1.14 -15.07 5.89
C ALA A 44 2.56 -15.44 6.37
N PRO A 45 2.69 -16.40 7.30
CA PRO A 45 3.99 -16.89 7.74
C PRO A 45 4.76 -17.56 6.58
N PRO A 46 6.11 -17.49 6.56
CA PRO A 46 6.90 -18.22 5.60
C PRO A 46 6.74 -19.72 5.83
N THR A 47 6.53 -20.48 4.75
CA THR A 47 6.60 -21.95 4.74
C THR A 47 8.05 -22.42 4.67
#